data_AF-A0A651GYL9-F1
#
_entry.id   AF-A0A651GYL9-F1
#
_cell.length_a   1.000
_cell.length_b   1.000
_cell.length_c   1.000
_cell.angle_alpha   90.00
_cell.angle_beta   90.00
_cell.angle_gamma   90.00
#
_symmetry.space_group_name_H-M   'P 1'
#
loop_
_entity.id
_entity.type
_entity.pdbx_description
1 polymer ?
#
loop_
_entity_poly.entity_id
_entity_poly.type
_entity_poly.pdbx_seq_one_letter_code
_entity_poly.pdbx_strand_id
1 'polypeptide(L)'
;MRPLLELMEEWAPQMEQAAVVFSLLYVFLAARRSIWCWLFGGLASAISVVLFFTVKLYAESALYLFYVVMAVYGWWQWSKARGDDGNFRIVEWRTDRHVLLIVVSGIAGIGLFSLLSELTDAELPFADAMTTTFSIAATFMVARKVLSNWIYWIAIDALSVWLYYTRGLDYFALLMLLYTGMAAYGFVQWRKEYRAQEPLPEPEEPENHGDPKPVVVITGPECSGKTTLAKDLSKATFQPWAEEQARAYLEQLEQPYTSDDLVNIARMQLEAIRQSSQRAALFAISDTGPEVVLLWHRDKLGPEPPALRAMHEQFTPVLYLLCRPDIPYEEDPLREDPHRRDELFEQYRALLKDRPVVEISGTRKERNQSAMMALVGLVRGD
;
A
#
# COMPACT_ATOMS: atom_id res chain seq x y z
N MET A 1 -20.52 42.14 -25.29
CA MET A 1 -19.89 41.10 -24.46
C MET A 1 -19.10 41.84 -23.40
N ARG A 2 -19.64 42.04 -22.20
CA ARG A 2 -18.79 42.49 -21.08
C ARG A 2 -17.65 41.47 -21.00
N PRO A 3 -16.37 41.89 -21.08
CA PRO A 3 -15.27 40.95 -21.08
C PRO A 3 -15.36 40.15 -19.77
N LEU A 4 -15.23 38.82 -19.86
CA LEU A 4 -15.29 37.92 -18.70
C LEU A 4 -14.45 38.40 -17.51
N LEU A 5 -13.34 39.11 -17.78
CA LEU A 5 -12.49 39.78 -16.80
C LEU A 5 -13.22 40.83 -15.94
N GLU A 6 -14.05 41.69 -16.52
CA GLU A 6 -14.81 42.70 -15.74
C GLU A 6 -15.84 42.03 -14.81
N LEU A 7 -16.49 40.97 -15.28
CA LEU A 7 -17.38 40.16 -14.45
C LEU A 7 -16.59 39.41 -13.35
N MET A 8 -15.38 38.96 -13.62
CA MET A 8 -14.55 38.30 -12.62
C MET A 8 -14.04 39.28 -11.56
N GLU A 9 -13.67 40.50 -11.95
CA GLU A 9 -13.30 41.57 -11.01
C GLU A 9 -14.49 41.99 -10.14
N GLU A 10 -15.69 42.10 -10.71
CA GLU A 10 -16.91 42.46 -9.96
C GLU A 10 -17.27 41.40 -8.89
N TRP A 11 -16.99 40.13 -9.16
CA TRP A 11 -17.32 39.01 -8.27
C TRP A 11 -16.13 38.49 -7.45
N ALA A 12 -14.94 39.09 -7.59
CA ALA A 12 -13.72 38.65 -6.91
C ALA A 12 -13.88 38.60 -5.38
N PRO A 13 -14.47 39.61 -4.69
CA PRO A 13 -14.64 39.55 -3.24
C PRO A 13 -15.53 38.38 -2.78
N GLN A 14 -16.59 38.06 -3.53
CA GLN A 14 -17.49 36.93 -3.24
C GLN A 14 -16.78 35.60 -3.49
N MET A 15 -15.95 35.52 -4.53
CA MET A 15 -15.10 34.36 -4.82
C MET A 15 -14.06 34.14 -3.73
N GLU A 16 -13.39 35.19 -3.24
CA GLU A 16 -12.45 35.13 -2.13
C GLU A 16 -13.13 34.60 -0.86
N GLN A 17 -14.29 35.16 -0.50
CA GLN A 17 -15.08 34.70 0.65
C GLN A 17 -15.49 33.22 0.50
N ALA A 18 -15.95 32.83 -0.68
CA ALA A 18 -16.31 31.44 -0.96
C ALA A 18 -15.10 30.50 -0.86
N ALA A 19 -13.94 30.89 -1.39
CA ALA A 19 -12.71 30.11 -1.30
C ALA A 19 -12.27 29.92 0.17
N VAL A 20 -12.31 30.97 0.99
CA VAL A 20 -12.02 30.89 2.43
C VAL A 20 -12.99 29.94 3.14
N VAL A 21 -14.30 30.09 2.91
CA VAL A 21 -15.31 29.22 3.54
C VAL A 21 -15.13 27.76 3.13
N PHE A 22 -14.92 27.49 1.84
CA PHE A 22 -14.68 26.13 1.36
C PHE A 22 -13.36 25.53 1.88
N SER A 23 -12.33 26.35 2.07
CA SER A 23 -11.06 25.91 2.65
C SER A 23 -11.21 25.54 4.14
N LEU A 24 -11.95 26.34 4.90
CA LEU A 24 -12.30 26.01 6.30
C LEU A 24 -13.14 24.73 6.37
N LEU A 25 -14.13 24.57 5.48
CA LEU A 25 -14.93 23.35 5.37
C LEU A 25 -14.07 22.14 5.01
N TYR A 26 -13.13 22.28 4.09
CA TYR A 26 -12.18 21.21 3.74
C TYR A 26 -11.43 20.71 4.97
N VAL A 27 -10.77 21.59 5.73
CA VAL A 27 -9.98 21.19 6.90
C VAL A 27 -10.87 20.55 7.97
N PHE A 28 -12.04 21.13 8.23
CA PHE A 28 -12.99 20.58 9.20
C PHE A 28 -13.52 19.19 8.80
N LEU A 29 -13.88 19.01 7.53
CA LEU A 29 -14.36 17.73 7.01
C LEU A 29 -13.23 16.70 6.95
N ALA A 30 -12.01 17.10 6.62
CA ALA A 30 -10.83 16.23 6.66
C ALA A 30 -10.55 15.77 8.10
N ALA A 31 -10.64 16.68 9.08
CA ALA A 31 -10.55 16.34 10.51
C ALA A 31 -11.64 15.34 10.94
N ARG A 32 -12.84 15.45 10.36
CA ARG A 32 -13.95 14.50 10.53
C ARG A 32 -13.93 13.29 9.60
N ARG A 33 -12.87 13.10 8.82
CA ARG A 33 -12.67 11.95 7.92
C ARG A 33 -13.76 11.81 6.85
N SER A 34 -14.41 12.91 6.51
CA SER A 34 -15.46 12.93 5.49
C SER A 34 -14.85 13.10 4.11
N ILE A 35 -15.15 12.18 3.18
CA ILE A 35 -14.69 12.24 1.77
C ILE A 35 -15.07 13.54 1.07
N TRP A 36 -16.15 14.19 1.52
CA TRP A 36 -16.59 15.48 0.99
C TRP A 36 -15.57 16.60 1.21
N CYS A 37 -14.57 16.42 2.09
CA CYS A 37 -13.48 17.38 2.20
C CYS A 37 -12.86 17.66 0.82
N TRP A 38 -12.59 16.62 0.02
CA TRP A 38 -11.95 16.78 -1.28
C TRP A 38 -12.78 17.57 -2.28
N LEU A 39 -14.11 17.52 -2.20
CA LEU A 39 -14.97 18.39 -3.01
C LEU A 39 -14.77 19.85 -2.64
N PHE A 40 -14.85 20.18 -1.35
CA PHE A 40 -14.69 21.57 -0.89
C PHE A 40 -13.26 22.07 -1.08
N GLY A 41 -12.25 21.22 -0.88
CA GLY A 41 -10.85 21.54 -1.16
C GLY A 41 -10.63 21.81 -2.64
N GLY A 42 -11.15 20.95 -3.53
CA GLY A 42 -11.06 21.14 -4.98
C GLY A 42 -11.77 22.40 -5.47
N LEU A 43 -12.96 22.71 -4.94
CA LEU A 43 -13.69 23.94 -5.27
C LEU A 43 -12.95 25.18 -4.77
N ALA A 44 -12.46 25.18 -3.53
CA ALA A 44 -11.67 26.27 -2.98
C ALA A 44 -10.44 26.52 -3.85
N SER A 45 -9.69 25.46 -4.16
CA SER A 45 -8.46 25.58 -4.93
C SER A 45 -8.70 26.02 -6.37
N ALA A 46 -9.77 25.54 -7.01
CA ALA A 46 -10.13 25.96 -8.36
C ALA A 46 -10.49 27.46 -8.42
N ILE A 47 -11.22 27.96 -7.42
CA ILE A 47 -11.51 29.40 -7.30
C ILE A 47 -10.20 30.18 -7.12
N SER A 48 -9.31 29.73 -6.24
CA SER A 48 -8.01 30.36 -6.01
C SER A 48 -7.10 30.38 -7.25
N VAL A 49 -7.07 29.31 -8.06
CA VAL A 49 -6.35 29.30 -9.35
C VAL A 49 -6.81 30.47 -10.22
N VAL A 50 -8.13 30.66 -10.33
CA VAL A 50 -8.71 31.72 -11.15
C VAL A 50 -8.32 33.10 -10.61
N LEU A 51 -8.46 33.33 -9.29
CA LEU A 51 -8.13 34.60 -8.65
C LEU A 51 -6.64 34.96 -8.79
N PHE A 52 -5.74 34.01 -8.53
CA PHE A 52 -4.30 34.26 -8.64
C PHE A 52 -3.84 34.47 -10.08
N PHE A 53 -4.48 33.79 -11.03
CA PHE A 53 -4.16 33.97 -12.44
C PHE A 53 -4.54 35.38 -12.93
N THR A 54 -5.68 35.94 -12.49
CA THR A 54 -6.09 37.29 -12.88
C THR A 54 -5.17 38.38 -12.35
N VAL A 55 -4.58 38.18 -11.15
CA VAL A 55 -3.58 39.10 -10.59
C VAL A 55 -2.14 38.74 -10.98
N LYS A 56 -1.95 37.84 -11.95
CA LYS A 56 -0.65 37.40 -12.52
C LYS A 56 0.30 36.73 -11.51
N LEU A 57 -0.24 36.16 -10.43
CA LEU A 57 0.51 35.34 -9.49
C LEU A 57 0.57 33.89 -9.99
N TYR A 58 1.39 33.65 -11.00
CA TYR A 58 1.46 32.35 -11.68
C TYR A 58 2.03 31.23 -10.81
N ALA A 59 3.00 31.52 -9.94
CA ALA A 59 3.55 30.54 -9.01
C ALA A 59 2.47 30.02 -8.05
N GLU A 60 1.69 30.93 -7.47
CA GLU A 60 0.56 30.57 -6.62
C GLU A 60 -0.54 29.83 -7.40
N SER A 61 -0.84 30.29 -8.61
CA SER A 61 -1.80 29.60 -9.48
C SER A 61 -1.39 28.15 -9.76
N ALA A 62 -0.10 27.89 -9.97
CA ALA A 62 0.44 26.55 -10.19
C ALA A 62 0.34 25.67 -8.93
N LEU A 63 0.65 26.22 -7.75
CA LEU A 63 0.49 25.52 -6.48
C LEU A 63 -0.98 25.14 -6.21
N TYR A 64 -1.91 26.06 -6.47
CA TYR A 64 -3.33 25.78 -6.31
C TYR A 64 -3.88 24.81 -7.37
N LEU A 65 -3.30 24.81 -8.57
CA LEU A 65 -3.60 23.77 -9.56
C LEU A 65 -3.16 22.39 -9.08
N PHE A 66 -1.99 22.29 -8.43
CA PHE A 66 -1.58 21.05 -7.76
C PHE A 66 -2.61 20.61 -6.71
N TYR A 67 -3.16 21.51 -5.91
CA TYR A 67 -4.22 21.16 -4.94
C TYR A 67 -5.51 20.68 -5.60
N VAL A 68 -5.90 21.20 -6.76
CA VAL A 68 -7.02 20.66 -7.55
C VAL A 68 -6.75 19.22 -7.99
N VAL A 69 -5.54 18.93 -8.49
CA VAL A 69 -5.13 17.55 -8.85
C VAL A 69 -5.17 16.64 -7.63
N MET A 70 -4.64 17.12 -6.49
CA MET A 70 -4.66 16.38 -5.24
C MET A 70 -6.06 16.14 -4.71
N ALA A 71 -7.02 17.03 -4.98
CA ALA A 71 -8.41 16.81 -4.63
C ALA A 71 -9.02 15.62 -5.38
N VAL A 72 -8.72 15.48 -6.68
CA VAL A 72 -9.14 14.32 -7.47
C VAL A 72 -8.46 13.04 -6.97
N TYR A 73 -7.15 13.09 -6.74
CA TYR A 73 -6.38 11.96 -6.22
C TYR A 73 -6.88 11.53 -4.83
N GLY A 74 -7.08 12.48 -3.93
CA GLY A 74 -7.58 12.26 -2.58
C GLY A 74 -8.99 11.66 -2.58
N TRP A 75 -9.88 12.16 -3.45
CA TRP A 75 -11.21 11.58 -3.63
C TRP A 75 -11.11 10.11 -4.08
N TRP A 76 -10.31 9.82 -5.10
CA TRP A 76 -10.10 8.45 -5.58
C TRP A 76 -9.54 7.54 -4.48
N GLN A 77 -8.50 7.98 -3.79
CA GLN A 77 -7.84 7.20 -2.73
C GLN A 77 -8.75 6.97 -1.52
N TRP A 78 -9.61 7.94 -1.18
CA TRP A 78 -10.56 7.81 -0.08
C TRP A 78 -11.79 6.99 -0.48
N SER A 79 -12.22 7.04 -1.75
CA SER A 79 -13.34 6.26 -2.27
C SER A 79 -13.07 4.74 -2.26
N LYS A 80 -11.82 4.31 -2.50
CA LYS A 80 -11.43 2.89 -2.45
C LYS A 80 -11.64 2.25 -1.08
N ALA A 81 -11.57 3.02 0.00
CA ALA A 81 -11.79 2.48 1.36
C ALA A 81 -13.28 2.34 1.73
N ARG A 82 -14.18 2.53 0.75
CA ARG A 82 -15.63 2.43 0.93
C ARG A 82 -16.21 1.11 0.39
N GLY A 83 -15.39 0.23 -0.20
CA GLY A 83 -15.81 -1.07 -0.74
C GLY A 83 -15.70 -2.21 0.28
N ASP A 84 -16.74 -3.05 0.31
CA ASP A 84 -17.11 -4.25 1.11
C ASP A 84 -16.75 -4.32 2.62
N ASP A 85 -15.60 -3.85 3.07
CA ASP A 85 -15.25 -3.78 4.51
C ASP A 85 -15.29 -2.34 5.08
N GLY A 86 -15.51 -1.34 4.22
CA GLY A 86 -16.04 -0.01 4.56
C GLY A 86 -15.25 0.89 5.53
N ASN A 87 -14.10 0.48 6.07
CA ASN A 87 -13.49 1.18 7.19
C ASN A 87 -12.43 2.21 6.73
N PHE A 88 -12.65 3.49 7.08
CA PHE A 88 -11.66 4.56 6.93
C PHE A 88 -10.48 4.29 7.89
N ARG A 89 -9.50 3.50 7.44
CA ARG A 89 -8.29 3.23 8.22
C ARG A 89 -7.30 4.37 8.12
N ILE A 90 -6.81 4.79 9.28
CA ILE A 90 -5.77 5.79 9.42
C ILE A 90 -4.48 5.02 9.56
N VAL A 91 -3.46 5.42 8.82
CA VAL A 91 -2.14 4.78 8.88
C VAL A 91 -1.17 5.71 9.58
N GLU A 92 -0.11 5.16 10.16
CA GLU A 92 1.05 5.94 10.58
C GLU A 92 2.28 5.42 9.85
N TRP A 93 3.13 6.32 9.39
CA TRP A 93 4.34 5.93 8.70
C TRP A 93 5.47 5.69 9.69
N ARG A 94 6.39 4.82 9.31
CA ARG A 94 7.63 4.61 10.07
C ARG A 94 8.48 5.88 10.01
N THR A 95 9.30 6.07 11.04
CA THR A 95 10.14 7.27 11.21
C THR A 95 11.11 7.51 10.05
N ASP A 96 11.63 6.45 9.44
CA ASP A 96 12.49 6.50 8.25
C ASP A 96 11.82 7.19 7.05
N ARG A 97 10.54 6.92 6.81
CA ARG A 97 9.76 7.60 5.76
C ARG A 97 9.57 9.09 6.06
N HIS A 98 9.42 9.47 7.33
CA HIS A 98 9.37 10.88 7.71
C HIS A 98 10.71 11.58 7.50
N VAL A 99 11.81 10.93 7.87
CA VAL A 99 13.16 11.47 7.63
C VAL A 99 13.39 11.67 6.13
N LEU A 100 13.05 10.67 5.31
CA LEU A 100 13.15 10.78 3.86
C LEU A 100 12.32 11.94 3.31
N LEU A 101 11.06 12.06 3.74
CA LEU A 101 10.15 13.10 3.28
C LEU A 101 10.63 14.50 3.70
N ILE A 102 11.13 14.67 4.92
CA ILE A 102 11.72 15.93 5.39
C ILE A 102 12.96 16.29 4.57
N VAL A 103 13.85 15.33 4.28
CA VAL A 103 15.05 15.57 3.47
C VAL A 103 14.67 15.95 2.04
N VAL A 104 13.75 15.21 1.41
CA VAL A 104 13.30 15.50 0.03
C VAL A 104 12.58 16.85 -0.05
N SER A 105 11.67 17.17 0.87
CA SER A 105 11.00 18.47 0.93
C SER A 105 11.98 19.61 1.21
N GLY A 106 13.01 19.38 2.03
CA GLY A 106 14.08 20.35 2.29
C GLY A 106 14.93 20.63 1.05
N ILE A 107 15.36 19.60 0.32
CA ILE A 107 16.10 19.76 -0.94
C ILE A 107 15.24 20.48 -1.98
N ALA A 108 13.98 20.07 -2.15
CA ALA A 108 13.04 20.75 -3.03
C ALA A 108 12.83 22.22 -2.61
N GLY A 109 12.78 22.48 -1.29
CA GLY A 109 12.65 23.82 -0.73
C GLY A 109 13.85 24.70 -1.04
N ILE A 110 15.07 24.15 -1.00
CA ILE A 110 16.28 24.87 -1.43
C ILE A 110 16.21 25.21 -2.92
N GLY A 111 15.78 24.26 -3.77
CA GLY A 111 15.59 24.51 -5.20
C GLY A 111 14.56 25.59 -5.49
N LEU A 112 13.41 25.55 -4.80
CA LEU A 112 12.36 26.57 -4.92
C LEU A 112 12.83 27.92 -4.36
N PHE A 113 13.59 27.94 -3.27
CA PHE A 113 14.20 29.15 -2.72
C PHE A 113 15.10 29.84 -3.74
N SER A 114 15.98 29.11 -4.43
CA SER A 114 16.83 29.65 -5.49
C SER A 114 15.98 30.26 -6.61
N LEU A 115 14.93 29.57 -7.05
CA LEU A 115 14.03 30.05 -8.09
C LEU A 115 13.29 31.33 -7.67
N LEU A 116 12.73 31.36 -6.46
CA LEU A 116 12.03 32.54 -5.94
C LEU A 116 12.96 33.73 -5.76
N SER A 117 14.19 33.50 -5.29
CA SER A 117 15.17 34.57 -5.07
C SER A 117 15.67 35.21 -6.37
N GLU A 118 15.70 34.45 -7.47
CA GLU A 118 16.14 34.95 -8.78
C GLU A 118 14.99 35.56 -9.59
N LEU A 119 13.77 35.04 -9.45
CA LEU A 119 12.64 35.39 -10.33
C LEU A 119 11.57 36.26 -9.69
N THR A 120 11.60 36.48 -8.37
CA THR A 120 10.54 37.18 -7.64
C THR A 120 11.07 38.15 -6.59
N ASP A 121 10.29 39.17 -6.27
CA ASP A 121 10.58 40.15 -5.22
C ASP A 121 10.10 39.67 -3.83
N ALA A 122 10.18 38.36 -3.55
CA ALA A 122 9.69 37.79 -2.29
C ALA A 122 10.49 38.30 -1.08
N GLU A 123 9.81 38.70 0.00
CA GLU A 123 10.45 39.27 1.20
C GLU A 123 11.24 38.25 2.02
N LEU A 124 10.71 37.02 2.16
CA LEU A 124 11.39 35.91 2.85
C LEU A 124 11.32 34.64 1.99
N PRO A 125 12.03 34.61 0.84
CA PRO A 125 11.89 33.55 -0.16
C PRO A 125 12.18 32.16 0.42
N PHE A 126 13.07 32.07 1.41
CA PHE A 126 13.42 30.80 2.06
C PHE A 126 12.24 30.24 2.86
N ALA A 127 11.56 31.08 3.64
CA ALA A 127 10.43 30.65 4.45
C ALA A 127 9.24 30.28 3.57
N ASP A 128 8.96 31.07 2.52
CA ASP A 128 7.91 30.82 1.54
C ASP A 128 8.15 29.50 0.76
N ALA A 129 9.41 29.23 0.39
CA ALA A 129 9.77 27.98 -0.28
C ALA A 129 9.56 26.76 0.62
N MET A 130 9.98 26.85 1.89
CA MET A 130 9.85 25.75 2.85
C MET A 130 8.38 25.47 3.20
N THR A 131 7.58 26.50 3.53
CA THR A 131 6.15 26.29 3.81
C THR A 131 5.45 25.65 2.62
N THR A 132 5.81 26.03 1.39
CA THR A 132 5.27 25.43 0.16
C THR A 132 5.63 23.95 0.01
N THR A 133 6.91 23.59 0.06
CA THR A 133 7.33 22.19 -0.19
C THR A 133 6.89 21.23 0.91
N PHE A 134 6.83 21.69 2.17
CA PHE A 134 6.27 20.90 3.25
C PHE A 134 4.74 20.79 3.18
N SER A 135 4.03 21.81 2.69
CA SER A 135 2.57 21.74 2.46
C SER A 135 2.20 20.73 1.37
N ILE A 136 2.98 20.67 0.29
CA ILE A 136 2.83 19.65 -0.77
C ILE A 136 2.94 18.24 -0.16
N ALA A 137 3.95 18.02 0.68
CA ALA A 137 4.18 16.74 1.30
C ALA A 137 3.08 16.39 2.33
N ALA A 138 2.66 17.34 3.16
CA ALA A 138 1.55 17.18 4.10
C ALA A 138 0.21 16.89 3.39
N THR A 139 -0.03 17.51 2.23
CA THR A 139 -1.20 17.23 1.39
C THR A 139 -1.19 15.79 0.87
N PHE A 140 -0.04 15.31 0.41
CA PHE A 140 0.10 13.91 0.01
C PHE A 140 -0.14 12.94 1.18
N MET A 141 0.36 13.27 2.38
CA MET A 141 0.14 12.50 3.59
C MET A 141 -1.35 12.42 3.98
N VAL A 142 -2.10 13.52 3.90
CA VAL A 142 -3.54 13.49 4.22
C VAL A 142 -4.34 12.70 3.17
N ALA A 143 -3.95 12.78 1.89
CA ALA A 143 -4.53 11.93 0.83
C ALA A 143 -4.29 10.43 1.09
N ARG A 144 -3.12 10.08 1.62
CA ARG A 144 -2.75 8.72 2.07
C ARG A 144 -3.27 8.35 3.46
N LYS A 145 -4.03 9.22 4.14
CA LYS A 145 -4.62 9.02 5.47
C LYS A 145 -3.59 8.80 6.57
N VAL A 146 -2.43 9.44 6.47
CA VAL A 146 -1.34 9.32 7.46
C VAL A 146 -1.65 10.21 8.67
N LEU A 147 -1.70 9.67 9.88
CA LEU A 147 -2.04 10.42 11.11
C LEU A 147 -1.11 11.61 11.35
N SER A 148 0.20 11.42 11.22
CA SER A 148 1.20 12.48 11.43
C SER A 148 1.10 13.67 10.49
N ASN A 149 0.29 13.62 9.41
CA ASN A 149 0.05 14.78 8.53
C ASN A 149 -0.35 16.04 9.32
N TRP A 150 -1.14 15.88 10.38
CA TRP A 150 -1.61 16.98 11.20
C TRP A 150 -0.48 17.68 11.96
N ILE A 151 0.59 16.96 12.32
CA ILE A 151 1.77 17.55 12.96
C ILE A 151 2.51 18.46 11.98
N TYR A 152 2.59 18.06 10.71
CA TYR A 152 3.16 18.89 9.65
C TYR A 152 2.35 20.17 9.50
N TRP A 153 1.02 20.08 9.38
CA TRP A 153 0.15 21.25 9.28
C TRP A 153 0.25 22.17 10.49
N ILE A 154 0.28 21.65 11.73
CA ILE A 154 0.48 22.49 12.92
C ILE A 154 1.80 23.26 12.84
N ALA A 155 2.89 22.63 12.42
CA ALA A 155 4.19 23.29 12.30
C ALA A 155 4.22 24.34 11.18
N ILE A 156 3.66 24.00 10.01
CA ILE A 156 3.56 24.88 8.85
C ILE A 156 2.68 26.11 9.16
N ASP A 157 1.50 25.88 9.74
CA ASP A 157 0.56 26.95 10.07
C ASP A 157 1.13 27.85 11.17
N ALA A 158 1.78 27.29 12.20
CA ALA A 158 2.42 28.09 13.25
C ALA A 158 3.56 28.98 12.71
N LEU A 159 4.37 28.45 11.79
CA LEU A 159 5.37 29.25 11.07
C LEU A 159 4.70 30.33 10.22
N SER A 160 3.59 30.00 9.55
CA SER A 160 2.83 30.92 8.71
C SER A 160 2.15 32.04 9.52
N VAL A 161 1.68 31.76 10.74
CA VAL A 161 1.19 32.78 11.69
C VAL A 161 2.29 33.80 11.96
N TRP A 162 3.49 33.34 12.30
CA TRP A 162 4.62 34.23 12.55
C TRP A 162 4.98 35.04 11.30
N LEU A 163 5.07 34.40 10.13
CA LEU A 163 5.37 35.07 8.86
C LEU A 163 4.35 36.18 8.57
N TYR A 164 3.05 35.87 8.55
CA TYR A 164 2.03 36.86 8.23
C TYR A 164 1.94 37.99 9.26
N TYR A 165 2.10 37.68 10.55
CA TYR A 165 2.13 38.71 11.59
C TYR A 165 3.31 39.68 11.41
N THR A 166 4.51 39.18 11.11
CA THR A 166 5.67 40.05 10.84
C THR A 166 5.51 40.91 9.58
N ARG A 167 4.66 40.49 8.63
CA ARG A 167 4.31 41.24 7.41
C ARG A 167 3.13 42.21 7.59
N GLY A 168 2.60 42.35 8.81
CA GLY A 168 1.41 43.19 9.08
C GLY A 168 0.11 42.64 8.48
N LEU A 169 0.08 41.36 8.12
CA LEU A 169 -1.04 40.67 7.50
C LEU A 169 -1.91 39.99 8.57
N ASP A 170 -2.48 40.78 9.48
CA ASP A 170 -3.17 40.30 10.68
C ASP A 170 -4.33 39.35 10.38
N TYR A 171 -5.10 39.60 9.31
CA TYR A 171 -6.20 38.73 8.91
C TYR A 171 -5.72 37.33 8.47
N PHE A 172 -4.60 37.27 7.76
CA PHE A 172 -4.00 35.99 7.34
C PHE A 172 -3.36 35.27 8.52
N ALA A 173 -2.70 36.00 9.42
CA ALA A 173 -2.17 35.44 10.66
C ALA A 173 -3.30 34.82 11.52
N LEU A 174 -4.44 35.51 11.65
CA LEU A 174 -5.61 34.97 12.34
C LEU A 174 -6.17 33.73 11.66
N LEU A 175 -6.26 33.73 10.32
CA LEU A 175 -6.71 32.56 9.56
C LEU A 175 -5.78 31.34 9.76
N MET A 176 -4.47 31.54 9.72
CA MET A 176 -3.49 30.46 9.98
C MET A 176 -3.57 29.97 11.43
N LEU A 177 -3.87 30.85 12.39
CA LEU A 177 -4.10 30.45 13.77
C LEU A 177 -5.35 29.57 13.91
N LEU A 178 -6.42 29.90 13.17
CA LEU A 178 -7.62 29.06 13.08
C LEU A 178 -7.31 27.69 12.44
N TYR A 179 -6.53 27.65 11.36
CA TYR A 179 -6.09 26.39 10.74
C TYR A 179 -5.25 25.56 11.69
N THR A 180 -4.33 26.17 12.43
CA THR A 180 -3.53 25.49 13.48
C THR A 180 -4.44 24.82 14.52
N GLY A 181 -5.46 25.54 14.99
CA GLY A 181 -6.44 25.00 15.95
C GLY A 181 -7.27 23.85 15.38
N MET A 182 -7.70 23.95 14.12
CA MET A 182 -8.41 22.86 13.44
C MET A 182 -7.50 21.67 13.16
N ALA A 183 -6.22 21.89 12.84
CA ALA A 183 -5.24 20.84 12.64
C ALA A 183 -4.95 20.09 13.94
N ALA A 184 -4.84 20.81 15.07
CA ALA A 184 -4.76 20.20 16.39
C ALA A 184 -6.00 19.38 16.74
N TYR A 185 -7.21 19.89 16.42
CA TYR A 185 -8.44 19.12 16.55
C TYR A 185 -8.42 17.87 15.66
N GLY A 186 -8.00 17.99 14.40
CA GLY A 186 -7.84 16.89 13.45
C GLY A 186 -6.90 15.81 13.97
N PHE A 187 -5.73 16.20 14.50
CA PHE A 187 -4.79 15.28 15.13
C PHE A 187 -5.42 14.52 16.28
N VAL A 188 -6.14 15.20 17.19
CA VAL A 188 -6.79 14.56 18.33
C VAL A 188 -7.86 13.58 17.88
N GLN A 189 -8.71 13.96 16.92
CA GLN A 189 -9.77 13.08 16.39
C GLN A 189 -9.18 11.85 15.68
N TRP A 190 -8.20 12.07 14.81
CA TRP A 190 -7.56 10.99 14.07
C TRP A 190 -6.73 10.09 14.98
N ARG A 191 -6.09 10.61 16.02
CA ARG A 191 -5.33 9.81 16.99
C ARG A 191 -6.24 8.94 17.86
N LYS A 192 -7.39 9.47 18.26
CA LYS A 192 -8.43 8.70 18.97
C LYS A 192 -8.89 7.54 18.11
N GLU A 193 -9.22 7.83 16.85
CA GLU A 193 -9.63 6.79 15.91
C GLU A 193 -8.51 5.81 15.60
N TYR A 194 -7.28 6.27 15.37
CA TYR A 194 -6.14 5.39 15.11
C TYR A 194 -5.84 4.43 16.26
N ARG A 195 -6.08 4.85 17.50
CA ARG A 195 -5.96 4.00 18.69
C ARG A 195 -7.16 3.07 18.88
N ALA A 196 -8.34 3.52 18.45
CA ALA A 196 -9.59 2.75 18.52
C ALA A 196 -9.76 1.81 17.33
N GLN A 197 -9.01 2.04 16.24
CA GLN A 197 -8.82 1.08 15.18
C GLN A 197 -8.22 -0.13 15.85
N GLU A 198 -9.03 -1.19 15.89
CA GLU A 198 -8.49 -2.51 16.11
C GLU A 198 -7.29 -2.65 15.18
N PRO A 199 -6.21 -3.30 15.65
CA PRO A 199 -5.16 -3.78 14.76
C PRO A 199 -5.81 -4.36 13.49
N LEU A 200 -5.11 -4.39 12.35
CA LEU A 200 -5.52 -5.32 11.28
C LEU A 200 -5.95 -6.58 11.99
N PRO A 201 -7.21 -7.06 11.83
CA PRO A 201 -7.62 -8.26 12.53
C PRO A 201 -6.44 -9.20 12.34
N GLU A 202 -5.83 -9.63 13.45
CA GLU A 202 -5.04 -10.83 13.35
C GLU A 202 -5.97 -11.77 12.60
N PRO A 203 -5.53 -12.28 11.44
CA PRO A 203 -6.38 -13.04 10.54
C PRO A 203 -7.24 -13.91 11.42
N GLU A 204 -8.56 -13.66 11.41
CA GLU A 204 -9.48 -14.04 12.50
C GLU A 204 -8.95 -15.32 13.12
N GLU A 205 -8.60 -15.34 14.42
CA GLU A 205 -8.36 -16.61 15.08
C GLU A 205 -9.56 -17.46 14.67
N PRO A 206 -9.34 -18.48 13.83
CA PRO A 206 -10.45 -19.13 13.17
C PRO A 206 -11.28 -19.67 14.30
N GLU A 207 -12.58 -19.34 14.31
CA GLU A 207 -13.56 -19.85 15.26
C GLU A 207 -13.12 -21.25 15.65
N ASN A 208 -12.70 -21.45 16.90
CA ASN A 208 -11.96 -22.63 17.35
C ASN A 208 -12.38 -23.91 16.61
N HIS A 209 -11.69 -24.21 15.51
CA HIS A 209 -11.91 -25.39 14.68
C HIS A 209 -10.91 -26.47 15.09
N GLY A 210 -10.65 -26.57 16.41
CA GLY A 210 -9.75 -27.56 16.98
C GLY A 210 -8.29 -27.38 16.55
N ASP A 211 -7.48 -28.38 16.87
CA ASP A 211 -6.05 -28.37 16.57
C ASP A 211 -5.78 -28.23 15.06
N PRO A 212 -4.71 -27.52 14.65
CA PRO A 212 -4.33 -27.32 13.25
C PRO A 212 -4.28 -28.65 12.49
N LYS A 213 -4.96 -28.72 11.34
CA LYS A 213 -4.98 -29.93 10.52
C LYS A 213 -3.69 -30.11 9.73
N PRO A 214 -3.35 -31.36 9.37
CA PRO A 214 -2.25 -31.65 8.45
C PRO A 214 -2.28 -30.80 7.18
N VAL A 215 -1.10 -30.46 6.65
CA VAL A 215 -0.97 -29.65 5.43
C VAL A 215 -0.44 -30.50 4.29
N VAL A 216 -1.09 -30.41 3.14
CA VAL A 216 -0.62 -30.94 1.85
C VAL A 216 -0.15 -29.78 0.99
N VAL A 217 1.11 -29.82 0.58
CA VAL A 217 1.73 -28.73 -0.19
C VAL A 217 1.83 -29.14 -1.65
N ILE A 218 1.38 -28.27 -2.55
CA ILE A 218 1.56 -28.41 -3.99
C ILE A 218 2.72 -27.52 -4.39
N THR A 219 3.78 -28.13 -4.93
CA THR A 219 5.05 -27.43 -5.16
C THR A 219 5.67 -27.80 -6.51
N GLY A 220 6.75 -27.13 -6.88
CA GLY A 220 7.47 -27.34 -8.13
C GLY A 220 7.76 -26.04 -8.91
N PRO A 221 8.46 -26.15 -10.04
CA PRO A 221 8.88 -24.99 -10.84
C PRO A 221 7.72 -24.14 -11.37
N GLU A 222 8.02 -22.96 -11.88
CA GLU A 222 7.05 -22.13 -12.61
C GLU A 222 6.44 -22.88 -13.80
N CYS A 223 5.22 -22.50 -14.18
CA CYS A 223 4.47 -23.16 -15.26
C CYS A 223 4.40 -24.69 -15.11
N SER A 224 4.08 -25.19 -13.91
CA SER A 224 3.88 -26.63 -13.64
C SER A 224 2.45 -26.98 -13.22
N GLY A 225 1.52 -26.01 -13.22
CA GLY A 225 0.09 -26.22 -12.95
C GLY A 225 -0.31 -26.24 -11.47
N LYS A 226 0.56 -25.80 -10.56
CA LYS A 226 0.35 -25.79 -9.10
C LYS A 226 -0.98 -25.14 -8.68
N THR A 227 -1.17 -23.86 -9.02
CA THR A 227 -2.35 -23.09 -8.65
C THR A 227 -3.65 -23.70 -9.19
N THR A 228 -3.64 -24.20 -10.42
CA THR A 228 -4.79 -24.86 -11.02
C THR A 228 -5.12 -26.15 -10.26
N LEU A 229 -4.11 -26.96 -9.94
CA LEU A 229 -4.28 -28.18 -9.16
C LEU A 229 -4.78 -27.88 -7.74
N ALA A 230 -4.23 -26.86 -7.07
CA ALA A 230 -4.65 -26.46 -5.73
C ALA A 230 -6.12 -26.05 -5.69
N LYS A 231 -6.55 -25.22 -6.65
CA LYS A 231 -7.96 -24.82 -6.82
C LYS A 231 -8.87 -26.00 -7.11
N ASP A 232 -8.46 -26.92 -7.97
CA ASP A 232 -9.26 -28.09 -8.33
C ASP A 232 -9.43 -29.04 -7.14
N LEU A 233 -8.34 -29.31 -6.39
CA LEU A 233 -8.37 -30.17 -5.21
C LEU A 233 -9.17 -29.54 -4.07
N SER A 234 -9.02 -28.24 -3.82
CA SER A 234 -9.83 -27.52 -2.82
C SER A 234 -11.33 -27.66 -3.12
N LYS A 235 -11.74 -27.46 -4.38
CA LYS A 235 -13.13 -27.62 -4.81
C LYS A 235 -13.62 -29.08 -4.69
N ALA A 236 -12.80 -30.04 -5.08
CA ALA A 236 -13.19 -31.45 -5.07
C ALA A 236 -13.27 -32.05 -3.65
N THR A 237 -12.48 -31.54 -2.71
CA THR A 237 -12.36 -32.06 -1.33
C THR A 237 -13.07 -31.19 -0.29
N PHE A 238 -13.57 -30.02 -0.70
CA PHE A 238 -14.13 -28.99 0.17
C PHE A 238 -13.17 -28.55 1.29
N GLN A 239 -11.85 -28.71 1.10
CA GLN A 239 -10.84 -28.24 2.03
C GLN A 239 -10.38 -26.82 1.66
N PRO A 240 -10.04 -25.98 2.64
CA PRO A 240 -9.46 -24.67 2.38
C PRO A 240 -8.07 -24.81 1.76
N TRP A 241 -7.66 -23.79 0.99
CA TRP A 241 -6.32 -23.71 0.43
C TRP A 241 -5.68 -22.34 0.68
N ALA A 242 -4.38 -22.36 0.95
CA ALA A 242 -3.55 -21.17 1.00
C ALA A 242 -3.06 -20.82 -0.41
N GLU A 243 -3.30 -19.59 -0.85
CA GLU A 243 -2.81 -19.10 -2.14
C GLU A 243 -1.32 -18.72 -2.05
N GLU A 244 -0.62 -18.75 -3.18
CA GLU A 244 0.78 -18.32 -3.28
C GLU A 244 0.93 -16.82 -2.99
N GLN A 245 1.59 -16.49 -1.88
CA GLN A 245 1.76 -15.10 -1.43
C GLN A 245 2.79 -14.30 -2.23
N ALA A 246 3.74 -14.99 -2.90
CA ALA A 246 4.81 -14.35 -3.65
C ALA A 246 4.27 -13.44 -4.77
N ARG A 247 3.30 -13.93 -5.55
CA ARG A 247 2.73 -13.19 -6.68
C ARG A 247 2.12 -11.85 -6.24
N ALA A 248 1.24 -11.88 -5.24
CA ALA A 248 0.57 -10.69 -4.73
C ALA A 248 1.54 -9.67 -4.11
N TYR A 249 2.64 -10.14 -3.52
CA TYR A 249 3.69 -9.27 -2.95
C TYR A 249 4.51 -8.60 -4.05
N LEU A 250 4.97 -9.37 -5.04
CA LEU A 250 5.87 -8.88 -6.09
C LEU A 250 5.19 -7.90 -7.05
N GLU A 251 3.89 -8.05 -7.31
CA GLU A 251 3.10 -7.09 -8.12
C GLU A 251 3.08 -5.67 -7.50
N GLN A 252 3.34 -5.54 -6.20
CA GLN A 252 3.35 -4.27 -5.49
C GLN A 252 4.75 -3.64 -5.43
N LEU A 253 5.79 -4.37 -5.83
CA LEU A 253 7.15 -3.86 -5.83
C LEU A 253 7.42 -3.06 -7.11
N GLU A 254 7.90 -1.83 -6.94
CA GLU A 254 8.40 -0.99 -8.04
C GLU A 254 9.92 -1.19 -8.28
N GLN A 255 10.58 -1.97 -7.41
CA GLN A 255 12.01 -2.24 -7.43
C GLN A 255 12.27 -3.76 -7.41
N PRO A 256 13.47 -4.22 -7.83
CA PRO A 256 13.85 -5.63 -7.69
C PRO A 256 13.71 -6.10 -6.23
N TYR A 257 13.22 -7.33 -6.04
CA TYR A 257 13.09 -7.92 -4.71
C TYR A 257 14.46 -8.14 -4.05
N THR A 258 14.46 -8.08 -2.73
CA THR A 258 15.64 -8.27 -1.89
C THR A 258 15.56 -9.58 -1.09
N SER A 259 16.64 -9.93 -0.39
CA SER A 259 16.65 -11.07 0.53
C SER A 259 15.58 -10.92 1.62
N ASP A 260 15.39 -9.71 2.14
CA ASP A 260 14.38 -9.42 3.16
C ASP A 260 12.95 -9.59 2.62
N ASP A 261 12.72 -9.23 1.35
CA ASP A 261 11.43 -9.47 0.69
C ASP A 261 11.12 -10.96 0.61
N LEU A 262 12.09 -11.79 0.23
CA LEU A 262 11.91 -13.25 0.22
C LEU A 262 11.62 -13.81 1.63
N VAL A 263 12.32 -13.33 2.66
CA VAL A 263 12.02 -13.72 4.05
C VAL A 263 10.59 -13.32 4.45
N ASN A 264 10.12 -12.14 4.03
CA ASN A 264 8.76 -11.68 4.29
C ASN A 264 7.72 -12.52 3.54
N ILE A 265 7.96 -12.84 2.26
CA ILE A 265 7.09 -13.72 1.46
C ILE A 265 6.96 -15.09 2.11
N ALA A 266 8.07 -15.69 2.58
CA ALA A 266 8.03 -16.97 3.29
C ALA A 266 7.20 -16.90 4.58
N ARG A 267 7.32 -15.81 5.35
CA ARG A 267 6.51 -15.58 6.56
C ARG A 267 5.02 -15.47 6.23
N MET A 268 4.68 -14.71 5.18
CA MET A 268 3.31 -14.56 4.71
C MET A 268 2.73 -15.90 4.25
N GLN A 269 3.50 -16.70 3.52
CA GLN A 269 3.08 -18.02 3.06
C GLN A 269 2.78 -18.96 4.23
N LEU A 270 3.66 -19.02 5.24
CA LEU A 270 3.45 -19.84 6.44
C LEU A 270 2.21 -19.42 7.23
N GLU A 271 1.94 -18.12 7.28
CA GLU A 271 0.75 -17.58 7.95
C GLU A 271 -0.54 -17.95 7.19
N ALA A 272 -0.55 -17.82 5.87
CA ALA A 272 -1.67 -18.28 5.03
C ALA A 272 -1.93 -19.79 5.16
N ILE A 273 -0.86 -20.59 5.25
CA ILE A 273 -0.92 -22.03 5.50
C ILE A 273 -1.55 -22.31 6.86
N ARG A 274 -1.10 -21.62 7.91
CA ARG A 274 -1.62 -21.79 9.28
C ARG A 274 -3.12 -21.53 9.34
N GLN A 275 -3.58 -20.42 8.77
CA GLN A 275 -5.01 -20.08 8.71
C GLN A 275 -5.83 -21.12 7.94
N SER A 276 -5.29 -21.64 6.85
CA SER A 276 -5.96 -22.69 6.08
C SER A 276 -6.01 -24.00 6.85
N SER A 277 -4.92 -24.37 7.54
CA SER A 277 -4.80 -25.55 8.40
C SER A 277 -5.80 -25.55 9.54
N GLN A 278 -6.02 -24.39 10.17
CA GLN A 278 -6.98 -24.27 11.25
C GLN A 278 -8.44 -24.32 10.75
N ARG A 279 -8.73 -23.79 9.55
CA ARG A 279 -10.09 -23.84 8.95
C ARG A 279 -10.42 -25.18 8.29
N ALA A 280 -9.45 -26.08 8.17
CA ALA A 280 -9.63 -27.34 7.47
C ALA A 280 -10.44 -28.34 8.30
N ALA A 281 -11.26 -29.14 7.61
CA ALA A 281 -11.98 -30.23 8.26
C ALA A 281 -11.07 -31.45 8.47
N LEU A 282 -10.25 -31.79 7.47
CA LEU A 282 -9.37 -32.97 7.48
C LEU A 282 -7.90 -32.60 7.26
N PHE A 283 -7.63 -31.74 6.28
CA PHE A 283 -6.30 -31.26 5.94
C PHE A 283 -6.42 -29.94 5.18
N ALA A 284 -5.40 -29.11 5.23
CA ALA A 284 -5.32 -27.92 4.38
C ALA A 284 -4.46 -28.18 3.15
N ILE A 285 -4.79 -27.48 2.07
CA ILE A 285 -4.00 -27.46 0.85
C ILE A 285 -3.18 -26.18 0.85
N SER A 286 -1.95 -26.21 0.36
CA SER A 286 -1.15 -25.02 0.12
C SER A 286 -0.64 -24.99 -1.31
N ASP A 287 -0.90 -23.91 -2.03
CA ASP A 287 -0.20 -23.60 -3.27
C ASP A 287 1.14 -22.97 -2.91
N THR A 288 2.18 -23.79 -3.02
CA THR A 288 3.55 -23.56 -2.54
C THR A 288 3.73 -23.65 -1.02
N GLY A 289 4.96 -23.92 -0.59
CA GLY A 289 5.43 -23.74 0.78
C GLY A 289 6.74 -22.94 0.82
N PRO A 290 7.38 -22.84 2.00
CA PRO A 290 8.63 -22.08 2.16
C PRO A 290 9.79 -22.63 1.31
N GLU A 291 9.71 -23.89 0.85
CA GLU A 291 10.72 -24.51 -0.03
C GLU A 291 10.88 -23.78 -1.36
N VAL A 292 9.81 -23.19 -1.89
CA VAL A 292 9.85 -22.41 -3.14
C VAL A 292 10.76 -21.20 -2.96
N VAL A 293 10.53 -20.44 -1.90
CA VAL A 293 11.29 -19.22 -1.60
C VAL A 293 12.73 -19.54 -1.18
N LEU A 294 12.95 -20.67 -0.50
CA LEU A 294 14.28 -21.16 -0.15
C LEU A 294 15.11 -21.44 -1.41
N LEU A 295 14.56 -22.21 -2.36
CA LEU A 295 15.22 -22.52 -3.64
C LEU A 295 15.41 -21.26 -4.48
N TRP A 296 14.41 -20.39 -4.52
CA TRP A 296 14.49 -19.10 -5.20
C TRP A 296 15.66 -18.27 -4.66
N HIS A 297 15.74 -18.08 -3.34
CA HIS A 297 16.84 -17.33 -2.75
C HIS A 297 18.19 -17.92 -3.15
N ARG A 298 18.33 -19.25 -3.05
CA ARG A 298 19.56 -19.97 -3.43
C ARG A 298 19.97 -19.72 -4.88
N ASP A 299 19.02 -19.73 -5.81
CA ASP A 299 19.28 -19.56 -7.25
C ASP A 299 19.61 -18.11 -7.62
N LYS A 300 18.87 -17.12 -7.07
CA LYS A 300 18.95 -15.72 -7.53
C LYS A 300 19.83 -14.82 -6.68
N LEU A 301 19.87 -15.05 -5.36
CA LEU A 301 20.54 -14.17 -4.39
C LEU A 301 21.71 -14.87 -3.66
N GLY A 302 21.92 -16.17 -3.88
CA GLY A 302 22.97 -16.96 -3.24
C GLY A 302 22.53 -17.58 -1.90
N PRO A 303 23.46 -17.87 -0.97
CA PRO A 303 23.18 -18.63 0.24
C PRO A 303 22.02 -18.07 1.07
N GLU A 304 21.17 -18.96 1.60
CA GLU A 304 19.92 -18.57 2.24
C GLU A 304 20.12 -18.04 3.67
N PRO A 305 19.38 -17.01 4.09
CA PRO A 305 19.43 -16.49 5.44
C PRO A 305 19.03 -17.56 6.47
N PRO A 306 19.63 -17.57 7.67
CA PRO A 306 19.27 -18.52 8.73
C PRO A 306 17.78 -18.55 9.07
N ALA A 307 17.09 -17.40 8.99
CA ALA A 307 15.66 -17.30 9.25
C ALA A 307 14.83 -18.09 8.23
N LEU A 308 15.15 -17.98 6.94
CA LEU A 308 14.44 -18.69 5.87
C LEU A 308 14.68 -20.21 5.96
N ARG A 309 15.92 -20.61 6.28
CA ARG A 309 16.24 -22.02 6.51
C ARG A 309 15.48 -22.59 7.69
N ALA A 310 15.43 -21.88 8.82
CA ALA A 310 14.69 -22.30 10.00
C ALA A 310 13.19 -22.44 9.73
N MET A 311 12.60 -21.52 8.96
CA MET A 311 11.20 -21.59 8.52
C MET A 311 10.91 -22.89 7.73
N HIS A 312 11.77 -23.24 6.77
CA HIS A 312 11.61 -24.48 6.00
C HIS A 312 11.85 -25.75 6.84
N GLU A 313 12.85 -25.74 7.73
CA GLU A 313 13.15 -26.89 8.59
C GLU A 313 12.03 -27.19 9.60
N GLN A 314 11.44 -26.15 10.19
CA GLN A 314 10.34 -26.27 11.15
C GLN A 314 9.00 -26.63 10.50
N PHE A 315 8.83 -26.32 9.22
CA PHE A 315 7.62 -26.63 8.49
C PHE A 315 7.59 -28.10 8.02
N THR A 316 6.63 -28.85 8.56
CA THR A 316 6.52 -30.32 8.38
C THR A 316 5.16 -30.70 7.79
N PRO A 317 4.89 -30.43 6.50
CA PRO A 317 3.67 -30.90 5.86
C PRO A 317 3.68 -32.42 5.74
N VAL A 318 2.50 -33.01 5.69
CA VAL A 318 2.34 -34.48 5.65
C VAL A 318 2.56 -35.06 4.26
N LEU A 319 2.43 -34.23 3.22
CA LEU A 319 2.62 -34.65 1.83
C LEU A 319 2.97 -33.45 0.95
N TYR A 320 3.94 -33.67 0.05
CA TYR A 320 4.21 -32.79 -1.07
C TYR A 320 3.68 -33.41 -2.38
N LEU A 321 2.94 -32.63 -3.15
CA LEU A 321 2.55 -32.92 -4.52
C LEU A 321 3.48 -32.13 -5.46
N LEU A 322 4.56 -32.77 -5.91
CA LEU A 322 5.61 -32.14 -6.71
C LEU A 322 5.26 -32.16 -8.19
N CYS A 323 4.87 -31.01 -8.73
CA CYS A 323 4.40 -30.86 -10.10
C CYS A 323 5.55 -30.75 -11.10
N ARG A 324 5.57 -31.63 -12.12
CA ARG A 324 6.51 -31.57 -13.25
C ARG A 324 6.20 -30.38 -14.16
N PRO A 325 7.21 -29.75 -14.79
CA PRO A 325 7.02 -28.66 -15.74
C PRO A 325 6.72 -29.14 -17.18
N ASP A 326 5.90 -30.19 -17.32
CA ASP A 326 5.56 -30.83 -18.61
C ASP A 326 4.37 -30.17 -19.34
N ILE A 327 3.91 -29.02 -18.86
CA ILE A 327 2.92 -28.19 -19.54
C ILE A 327 3.59 -27.07 -20.35
N PRO A 328 2.94 -26.56 -21.42
CA PRO A 328 3.46 -25.46 -22.20
C PRO A 328 3.81 -24.26 -21.32
N TYR A 329 4.96 -23.65 -21.58
CA TYR A 329 5.33 -22.40 -20.94
C TYR A 329 4.40 -21.29 -21.42
N GLU A 330 4.02 -20.40 -20.52
CA GLU A 330 3.23 -19.22 -20.82
C GLU A 330 4.02 -18.00 -20.31
N GLU A 331 4.05 -16.92 -21.07
CA GLU A 331 4.78 -15.72 -20.68
C GLU A 331 3.99 -14.93 -19.62
N ASP A 332 4.69 -14.50 -18.57
CA ASP A 332 4.15 -13.68 -17.48
C ASP A 332 5.31 -12.82 -16.93
N PRO A 333 5.09 -11.54 -16.58
CA PRO A 333 6.16 -10.62 -16.15
C PRO A 333 6.95 -11.06 -14.92
N LEU A 334 6.40 -11.96 -14.10
CA LEU A 334 7.03 -12.48 -12.88
C LEU A 334 7.73 -13.83 -13.09
N ARG A 335 7.67 -14.40 -14.30
CA ARG A 335 8.33 -15.67 -14.63
C ARG A 335 9.73 -15.41 -15.16
N GLU A 336 10.73 -16.10 -14.59
CA GLU A 336 12.14 -15.77 -14.77
C GLU A 336 12.95 -16.84 -15.53
N ASP A 337 12.49 -18.10 -15.61
CA ASP A 337 13.33 -19.25 -16.00
C ASP A 337 12.66 -20.21 -17.03
N PRO A 338 12.29 -19.73 -18.24
CA PRO A 338 11.59 -20.55 -19.25
C PRO A 338 12.34 -21.83 -19.65
N HIS A 339 13.68 -21.80 -19.66
CA HIS A 339 14.55 -22.86 -20.17
C HIS A 339 15.14 -23.78 -19.09
N ARG A 340 15.04 -23.40 -17.81
CA ARG A 340 15.66 -24.13 -16.69
C ARG A 340 14.65 -24.90 -15.84
N ARG A 341 13.40 -25.02 -16.27
CA ARG A 341 12.33 -25.64 -15.48
C ARG A 341 12.62 -27.09 -15.08
N ASP A 342 13.21 -27.91 -15.96
CA ASP A 342 13.59 -29.29 -15.65
C ASP A 342 14.77 -29.36 -14.65
N GLU A 343 15.74 -28.46 -14.77
CA GLU A 343 16.84 -28.33 -13.81
C GLU A 343 16.30 -27.94 -12.43
N LEU A 344 15.44 -26.92 -12.38
CA LEU A 344 14.77 -26.49 -11.15
C LEU A 344 13.95 -27.64 -10.55
N PHE A 345 13.25 -28.43 -11.36
CA PHE A 345 12.49 -29.59 -10.88
C PHE A 345 13.37 -30.57 -10.12
N GLU A 346 14.56 -30.89 -10.63
CA GLU A 346 15.51 -31.77 -9.93
C GLU A 346 16.04 -31.14 -8.63
N GLN A 347 16.14 -29.80 -8.54
CA GLN A 347 16.46 -29.12 -7.28
C GLN A 347 15.36 -29.29 -6.23
N TYR A 348 14.08 -29.15 -6.61
CA TYR A 348 12.94 -29.45 -5.73
C TYR A 348 12.98 -30.91 -5.27
N ARG A 349 13.19 -31.83 -6.21
CA ARG A 349 13.27 -33.27 -5.93
C ARG A 349 14.38 -33.61 -4.95
N ALA A 350 15.56 -33.00 -5.12
CA ALA A 350 16.70 -33.17 -4.23
C ALA A 350 16.44 -32.59 -2.82
N LEU A 351 15.79 -31.42 -2.74
CA LEU A 351 15.45 -30.77 -1.46
C LEU A 351 14.44 -31.61 -0.66
N LEU A 352 13.50 -32.25 -1.34
CA LEU A 352 12.38 -32.99 -0.73
C LEU A 352 12.61 -34.50 -0.62
N LYS A 353 13.81 -35.00 -0.94
CA LYS A 353 14.12 -36.45 -1.02
C LYS A 353 13.76 -37.27 0.24
N ASP A 354 13.83 -36.64 1.41
CA ASP A 354 13.58 -37.26 2.71
C ASP A 354 12.17 -36.94 3.26
N ARG A 355 11.29 -36.39 2.41
CA ARG A 355 9.90 -36.03 2.75
C ARG A 355 8.92 -36.94 1.99
N PRO A 356 7.68 -37.11 2.48
CA PRO A 356 6.63 -37.75 1.70
C PRO A 356 6.30 -36.91 0.47
N VAL A 357 6.60 -37.42 -0.73
CA VAL A 357 6.43 -36.72 -2.00
C VAL A 357 5.73 -37.64 -3.02
N VAL A 358 4.76 -37.09 -3.74
CA VAL A 358 4.18 -37.71 -4.95
C VAL A 358 4.43 -36.76 -6.11
N GLU A 359 5.09 -37.26 -7.16
CA GLU A 359 5.29 -36.49 -8.39
C GLU A 359 4.01 -36.46 -9.24
N ILE A 360 3.63 -35.27 -9.69
CA ILE A 360 2.40 -35.02 -10.45
C ILE A 360 2.76 -34.53 -11.86
N SER A 361 2.21 -35.19 -12.88
CA SER A 361 2.55 -34.97 -14.30
C SER A 361 1.34 -35.23 -15.21
N GLY A 362 1.47 -34.82 -16.48
CA GLY A 362 0.47 -35.04 -17.51
C GLY A 362 -0.59 -33.93 -17.61
N THR A 363 -1.72 -34.29 -18.22
CA THR A 363 -2.87 -33.39 -18.43
C THR A 363 -3.53 -32.98 -17.12
N ARG A 364 -4.32 -31.90 -17.13
CA ARG A 364 -5.10 -31.46 -15.96
C ARG A 364 -5.95 -32.57 -15.33
N LYS A 365 -6.51 -33.47 -16.16
CA LYS A 365 -7.30 -34.61 -15.68
C LYS A 365 -6.43 -35.65 -14.97
N GLU A 366 -5.30 -36.03 -15.56
CA GLU A 366 -4.36 -37.00 -14.99
C GLU A 366 -3.76 -36.48 -13.68
N ARG A 367 -3.38 -35.20 -13.64
CA ARG A 367 -2.85 -34.54 -12.43
C ARG A 367 -3.85 -34.59 -11.27
N ASN A 368 -5.09 -34.20 -11.54
CA ASN A 368 -6.16 -34.26 -10.54
C ASN A 368 -6.41 -35.70 -10.06
N GLN A 369 -6.40 -36.69 -10.96
CA GLN A 369 -6.59 -38.08 -10.62
C GLN A 369 -5.47 -38.61 -9.71
N SER A 370 -4.21 -38.38 -10.09
CA SER A 370 -3.03 -38.80 -9.31
C SER A 370 -2.98 -38.12 -7.95
N ALA A 371 -3.23 -36.81 -7.90
CA ALA A 371 -3.28 -36.08 -6.64
C ALA A 371 -4.41 -36.56 -5.72
N MET A 372 -5.62 -36.80 -6.26
CA MET A 372 -6.73 -37.33 -5.47
C MET A 372 -6.43 -38.72 -4.93
N MET A 373 -5.78 -39.60 -5.71
CA MET A 373 -5.35 -40.91 -5.21
C MET A 373 -4.38 -40.79 -4.03
N ALA A 374 -3.42 -39.86 -4.10
CA ALA A 374 -2.50 -39.59 -3.00
C ALA A 374 -3.21 -39.07 -1.74
N LEU A 375 -4.18 -38.16 -1.90
CA LEU A 375 -4.99 -37.64 -0.79
C LEU A 375 -5.86 -38.73 -0.14
N VAL A 376 -6.42 -39.66 -0.92
CA VAL A 376 -7.18 -40.79 -0.38
C VAL A 376 -6.29 -41.70 0.47
N GLY A 377 -5.06 -41.96 0.05
CA GLY A 377 -4.07 -42.70 0.85
C GLY A 377 -3.78 -42.02 2.18
N LEU A 378 -3.56 -40.70 2.15
CA LEU A 378 -3.34 -39.87 3.35
C LEU A 378 -4.50 -39.97 4.35
N VAL A 379 -5.75 -39.89 3.88
CA VAL A 379 -6.94 -39.95 4.76
C VAL A 379 -7.18 -41.36 5.32
N ARG A 380 -6.77 -42.41 4.59
CA ARG A 380 -6.88 -43.80 5.06
C ARG A 380 -5.77 -44.20 6.04
N GLY A 381 -4.67 -43.46 6.05
CA GLY A 381 -3.47 -43.78 6.85
C GLY A 381 -2.61 -44.88 6.25
N ASP A 382 -2.69 -45.08 4.93
CA ASP A 382 -1.96 -46.10 4.15
C ASP A 382 -0.57 -45.61 3.68
#